data_AF-A0A4S1G7H4-F1
#
_entry.id   AF-A0A4S1G7H4-F1
#
_cell.length_a   1.000
_cell.length_b   1.000
_cell.length_c   1.000
_cell.angle_alpha   90.00
_cell.angle_beta   90.00
_cell.angle_gamma   90.00
#
_symmetry.space_group_name_H-M   'P 1'
#
loop_
_entity.id
_entity.type
_entity.pdbx_description
1 polymer ?
#
loop_
_entity_poly.entity_id
_entity_poly.type
_entity_poly.pdbx_seq_one_letter_code
_entity_poly.pdbx_strand_id
1 'polypeptide(L)'
;PRGIYGTGDRALLPRLIKAAKSRSLPLFRGGRAAIDLTHVDDVVDAIMAALAAPKEAEGQIFNISGGEVLPVRRIADDACARAGLEARWRPMSLQPAMLAAGLMEAVALRLPGSPEPPVTRYGLGLFA
;
A
#
# COMPACT_ATOMS: atom_id res chain seq x y z
N PRO A 1 -11.18 5.49 -0.38
CA PRO A 1 -10.51 4.52 0.52
C PRO A 1 -9.05 4.36 0.12
N ARG A 2 -8.17 4.06 1.08
CA ARG A 2 -6.74 3.85 0.84
C ARG A 2 -6.34 2.47 1.36
N GLY A 3 -5.41 1.82 0.66
CA GLY A 3 -4.81 0.56 1.12
C GLY A 3 -5.84 -0.54 1.36
N ILE A 4 -6.66 -0.85 0.35
CA ILE A 4 -7.67 -1.90 0.47
C ILE A 4 -6.97 -3.25 0.59
N TYR A 5 -7.34 -4.02 1.60
CA TYR A 5 -6.82 -5.37 1.84
C TYR A 5 -7.95 -6.33 2.23
N GLY A 6 -7.71 -7.64 2.11
CA GLY A 6 -8.67 -8.67 2.46
C GLY A 6 -8.51 -9.91 1.59
N THR A 7 -9.49 -10.80 1.67
CA THR A 7 -9.52 -12.02 0.85
C THR A 7 -9.48 -11.66 -0.64
N GLY A 8 -8.55 -12.26 -1.37
CA GLY A 8 -8.36 -11.98 -2.80
C GLY A 8 -7.49 -10.75 -3.10
N ASP A 9 -6.87 -10.11 -2.10
CA ASP A 9 -5.84 -9.09 -2.33
C ASP A 9 -4.71 -9.68 -3.21
N ARG A 10 -4.32 -8.93 -4.25
CA ARG A 10 -3.22 -9.26 -5.17
C ARG A 10 -2.13 -8.18 -5.20
N ALA A 11 -2.35 -7.08 -4.49
CA ALA A 11 -1.59 -5.85 -4.65
C ALA A 11 -0.88 -5.44 -3.36
N LEU A 12 -1.54 -5.40 -2.20
CA LEU A 12 -0.95 -4.79 -1.01
C LEU A 12 -0.12 -5.79 -0.21
N LEU A 13 -0.78 -6.67 0.55
CA LEU A 13 -0.12 -7.58 1.48
C LEU A 13 0.70 -8.67 0.75
N PRO A 14 0.24 -9.29 -0.36
CA PRO A 14 1.04 -10.29 -1.07
C PRO A 14 2.33 -9.71 -1.66
N ARG A 15 2.31 -8.48 -2.19
CA ARG A 15 3.52 -7.84 -2.71
C ARG A 15 4.48 -7.48 -1.60
N LEU A 16 3.97 -7.02 -0.45
CA LEU A 16 4.77 -6.74 0.74
C LEU A 16 5.47 -8.01 1.25
N ILE A 17 4.73 -9.10 1.42
CA ILE A 17 5.28 -10.40 1.83
C ILE A 17 6.31 -10.90 0.80
N LYS A 18 6.01 -10.80 -0.50
CA LYS A 18 6.95 -11.18 -1.57
C LYS A 18 8.25 -10.37 -1.49
N ALA A 19 8.15 -9.06 -1.25
CA ALA A 19 9.32 -8.20 -1.09
C ALA A 19 10.15 -8.59 0.14
N ALA A 20 9.50 -8.87 1.27
CA ALA A 20 10.15 -9.29 2.51
C ALA A 20 10.87 -10.64 2.38
N LYS A 21 10.30 -11.58 1.61
CA LYS A 21 10.95 -12.86 1.28
C LYS A 21 12.25 -12.66 0.51
N SER A 22 12.25 -11.78 -0.49
CA SER A 22 13.40 -11.60 -1.38
C SER A 22 14.51 -10.71 -0.80
N ARG A 23 14.18 -9.71 0.02
CA ARG A 23 15.14 -8.70 0.50
C ARG A 23 14.66 -8.01 1.78
N SER A 24 15.58 -7.34 2.47
CA SER A 24 15.21 -6.45 3.58
C SER A 24 14.32 -5.31 3.08
N LEU A 25 13.24 -5.06 3.79
CA LEU A 25 12.32 -3.95 3.56
C LEU A 25 13.02 -2.62 3.88
N PRO A 26 12.87 -1.59 3.03
CA PRO A 26 13.46 -0.29 3.29
C PRO A 26 12.71 0.40 4.44
N LEU A 27 13.47 0.94 5.39
CA LEU A 27 12.96 1.74 6.49
C LEU A 27 13.29 3.21 6.20
N PHE A 28 12.33 3.94 5.63
CA PHE A 28 12.49 5.36 5.36
C PHE A 28 12.15 6.19 6.61
N ARG A 29 12.85 7.31 6.80
CA ARG A 29 12.59 8.32 7.86
C ARG A 29 12.39 7.74 9.27
N GLY A 30 13.11 6.66 9.59
CA GLY A 30 13.04 6.00 10.89
C GLY A 30 11.76 5.19 11.14
N GLY A 31 10.98 4.85 10.11
CA GLY A 31 9.77 4.05 10.26
C GLY A 31 8.55 4.80 10.76
N ARG A 32 8.55 6.14 10.64
CA ARG A 32 7.43 7.00 11.06
C ARG A 32 6.23 6.99 10.10
N ALA A 33 6.36 6.33 8.95
CA ALA A 33 5.26 6.19 8.01
C ALA A 33 4.12 5.40 8.66
N ALA A 34 2.92 5.96 8.62
CA ALA A 34 1.71 5.33 9.11
C ALA A 34 0.60 5.52 8.09
N ILE A 35 -0.21 4.48 7.92
CA ILE A 35 -1.30 4.44 6.94
C ILE A 35 -2.55 3.87 7.58
N ASP A 36 -3.68 4.35 7.11
CA ASP A 36 -4.99 3.76 7.35
C ASP A 36 -5.26 2.73 6.23
N LEU A 37 -5.57 1.50 6.63
CA LEU A 37 -5.94 0.40 5.75
C LEU A 37 -7.44 0.14 5.91
N THR A 38 -8.14 0.05 4.78
CA THR A 38 -9.57 -0.28 4.77
C THR A 38 -9.75 -1.76 4.39
N HIS A 39 -10.51 -2.53 5.18
CA HIS A 39 -10.82 -3.91 4.78
C HIS A 39 -11.77 -3.89 3.57
N VAL A 40 -11.67 -4.86 2.67
CA VAL A 40 -12.52 -4.94 1.47
C VAL A 40 -14.00 -5.01 1.83
N ASP A 41 -14.35 -5.69 2.92
CA ASP A 41 -15.74 -5.79 3.38
C ASP A 41 -16.30 -4.43 3.80
N ASP A 42 -15.52 -3.59 4.50
CA ASP A 42 -15.93 -2.23 4.87
C ASP A 42 -16.21 -1.36 3.64
N VAL A 43 -15.43 -1.57 2.56
CA VAL A 43 -15.64 -0.86 1.28
C VAL A 43 -16.94 -1.34 0.63
N VAL A 44 -17.21 -2.64 0.66
CA VAL A 44 -18.46 -3.21 0.12
C VAL A 44 -19.66 -2.70 0.92
N ASP A 45 -19.59 -2.72 2.24
CA ASP A 45 -20.66 -2.22 3.12
C ASP A 45 -20.92 -0.73 2.88
N ALA A 46 -19.86 0.08 2.72
CA ALA A 46 -20.00 1.50 2.39
C ALA A 46 -20.68 1.73 1.02
N ILE A 47 -20.36 0.92 0.01
CA ILE A 47 -21.02 0.99 -1.30
C ILE A 47 -22.50 0.61 -1.17
N MET A 48 -22.80 -0.47 -0.44
CA MET A 48 -24.19 -0.90 -0.22
C MET A 48 -24.99 0.16 0.54
N ALA A 49 -24.39 0.80 1.55
CA ALA A 49 -25.00 1.90 2.29
C ALA A 49 -25.26 3.11 1.39
N ALA A 50 -24.32 3.47 0.51
CA ALA A 50 -24.47 4.56 -0.44
C ALA A 50 -25.60 4.30 -1.45
N LEU A 51 -25.75 3.06 -1.92
CA LEU A 51 -26.85 2.67 -2.82
C LEU A 51 -28.23 2.72 -2.15
N ALA A 52 -28.29 2.48 -0.84
CA ALA A 52 -29.52 2.55 -0.05
C ALA A 52 -29.77 3.94 0.55
N ALA A 53 -28.88 4.91 0.30
CA ALA A 53 -28.93 6.21 0.97
C ALA A 53 -30.08 7.10 0.44
N PRO A 54 -30.59 8.01 1.28
CA PRO A 54 -31.53 9.05 0.86
C PRO A 54 -30.96 9.96 -0.25
N LYS A 55 -31.83 10.67 -0.97
CA LYS A 55 -31.44 11.59 -2.07
C LYS A 55 -30.48 12.69 -1.63
N GLU A 56 -30.47 13.03 -0.36
CA GLU A 56 -29.56 13.99 0.24
C GLU A 56 -28.08 13.56 0.14
N ALA A 57 -27.82 12.24 0.04
CA ALA A 57 -26.48 11.70 -0.18
C ALA A 57 -26.08 11.68 -1.66
N GLU A 58 -26.98 11.98 -2.59
CA GLU A 58 -26.71 11.98 -4.02
C GLU A 58 -25.70 13.08 -4.39
N GLY A 59 -24.69 12.72 -5.20
CA GLY A 59 -23.63 13.63 -5.60
C GLY A 59 -22.59 13.96 -4.51
N GLN A 60 -22.73 13.40 -3.30
CA GLN A 60 -21.74 13.56 -2.24
C GLN A 60 -20.52 12.65 -2.44
N ILE A 61 -19.36 13.12 -1.99
CA ILE A 61 -18.09 12.39 -2.07
C ILE A 61 -17.67 11.97 -0.66
N PHE A 62 -17.52 10.66 -0.45
CA PHE A 62 -17.12 10.09 0.83
C PHE A 62 -15.75 9.42 0.74
N ASN A 63 -14.94 9.56 1.78
CA ASN A 63 -13.73 8.76 1.95
C ASN A 63 -13.94 7.73 3.06
N ILE A 64 -13.89 6.46 2.69
CA ILE A 64 -13.99 5.34 3.63
C ILE A 64 -12.62 5.11 4.27
N SER A 65 -12.62 4.94 5.59
CA SER A 65 -11.47 4.79 6.47
C SER A 65 -11.66 3.52 7.31
N GLY A 66 -10.57 2.81 7.63
CA GLY A 66 -10.60 1.70 8.58
C GLY A 66 -10.67 2.16 10.03
N GLY A 67 -10.60 3.48 10.29
CA GLY A 67 -10.72 4.08 11.61
C GLY A 67 -9.44 4.06 12.45
N GLU A 68 -8.39 3.34 12.00
CA GLU A 68 -7.11 3.26 12.71
C GLU A 68 -5.93 3.58 11.79
N VAL A 69 -5.08 4.51 12.23
CA VAL A 69 -3.82 4.81 11.55
C VAL A 69 -2.73 3.94 12.15
N LEU A 70 -2.24 2.97 11.36
CA LEU A 70 -1.25 1.98 11.80
C LEU A 70 0.13 2.29 11.23
N PRO A 71 1.22 2.16 12.01
CA PRO A 71 2.57 2.24 11.48
C PRO A 71 2.78 1.19 10.39
N VAL A 72 3.32 1.60 9.24
CA VAL A 72 3.58 0.69 8.11
C VAL A 72 4.50 -0.46 8.51
N ARG A 73 5.44 -0.18 9.42
CA ARG A 73 6.30 -1.19 10.03
C ARG A 73 5.48 -2.29 10.72
N ARG A 74 4.51 -1.90 11.55
CA ARG A 74 3.66 -2.85 12.29
C ARG A 74 2.83 -3.71 11.33
N ILE A 75 2.23 -3.09 10.31
CA ILE A 75 1.48 -3.80 9.27
C ILE A 75 2.38 -4.85 8.58
N ALA A 76 3.60 -4.47 8.20
CA ALA A 76 4.53 -5.37 7.53
C ALA A 76 5.05 -6.49 8.44
N ASP A 77 5.37 -6.17 9.70
CA ASP A 77 5.79 -7.13 10.71
C ASP A 77 4.68 -8.17 10.96
N ASP A 78 3.44 -7.72 11.18
CA ASP A 78 2.28 -8.58 11.43
C ASP A 78 1.94 -9.44 10.20
N ALA A 79 1.98 -8.87 8.99
CA ALA A 79 1.73 -9.60 7.75
C ALA A 79 2.80 -10.67 7.49
N CYS A 80 4.08 -10.36 7.75
CA CYS A 80 5.17 -11.33 7.63
C CYS A 80 5.04 -12.44 8.68
N ALA A 81 4.77 -12.08 9.94
CA ALA A 81 4.62 -13.05 11.03
C ALA A 81 3.48 -14.04 10.73
N ARG A 82 2.32 -13.55 10.25
CA ARG A 82 1.20 -14.39 9.81
C ARG A 82 1.54 -15.28 8.62
N ALA A 83 2.49 -14.87 7.79
CA ALA A 83 3.02 -15.66 6.67
C ALA A 83 4.18 -16.60 7.06
N GLY A 84 4.53 -16.68 8.34
CA GLY A 84 5.65 -17.51 8.84
C GLY A 84 7.04 -16.94 8.50
N LEU A 85 7.15 -15.61 8.39
CA LEU A 85 8.38 -14.91 8.04
C LEU A 85 8.72 -13.85 9.09
N GLU A 86 10.01 -13.56 9.24
CA GLU A 86 10.46 -12.38 9.97
C GLU A 86 10.82 -11.25 9.01
N ALA A 87 10.20 -10.09 9.21
CA ALA A 87 10.51 -8.91 8.42
C ALA A 87 11.89 -8.35 8.79
N ARG A 88 12.76 -8.20 7.80
CA ARG A 88 14.08 -7.59 7.96
C ARG A 88 14.03 -6.14 7.50
N TRP A 89 14.50 -5.21 8.32
CA TRP A 89 14.47 -3.78 8.01
C TRP A 89 15.87 -3.23 7.76
N ARG A 90 15.99 -2.36 6.75
CA ARG A 90 17.24 -1.65 6.46
C ARG A 90 16.98 -0.15 6.34
N PRO A 91 17.63 0.71 7.15
CA PRO A 91 17.58 2.15 6.98
C PRO A 91 17.98 2.54 5.57
N MET A 92 17.17 3.36 4.91
CA MET A 92 17.43 3.82 3.55
C MET A 92 17.05 5.29 3.42
N SER A 93 17.89 6.05 2.70
CA SER A 93 17.59 7.43 2.34
C SER A 93 16.53 7.48 1.25
N LEU A 94 15.52 8.31 1.43
CA LEU A 94 14.38 8.40 0.51
C LEU A 94 14.76 8.97 -0.87
N GLN A 95 15.65 9.96 -0.92
CA GLN A 95 16.04 10.63 -2.16
C GLN A 95 16.63 9.70 -3.24
N PRO A 96 17.66 8.88 -2.95
CA PRO A 96 18.19 7.94 -3.94
C PRO A 96 17.15 6.89 -4.34
N ALA A 97 16.29 6.47 -3.41
CA ALA A 97 15.19 5.55 -3.72
C ALA A 97 14.17 6.17 -4.69
N MET A 98 13.78 7.43 -4.49
CA MET A 98 12.89 8.16 -5.40
C MET A 98 13.49 8.34 -6.80
N LEU A 99 14.79 8.61 -6.89
CA LEU A 99 15.49 8.73 -8.18
C LEU A 99 15.51 7.39 -8.92
N ALA A 100 15.85 6.31 -8.24
CA ALA A 100 15.85 4.96 -8.81
C ALA A 100 14.44 4.55 -9.28
N ALA A 101 13.39 4.84 -8.48
CA ALA A 101 12.01 4.58 -8.86
C ALA A 101 11.57 5.40 -10.09
N GLY A 102 11.94 6.68 -10.15
CA GLY A 102 11.66 7.51 -11.34
C GLY A 102 12.33 6.99 -12.60
N LEU A 103 13.56 6.48 -12.49
CA LEU A 103 14.25 5.86 -13.62
C LEU A 103 13.55 4.55 -14.04
N MET A 104 13.14 3.71 -13.09
CA MET A 104 12.40 2.48 -13.37
C MET A 104 11.05 2.76 -14.05
N GLU A 105 10.29 3.75 -13.58
CA GLU A 105 9.06 4.20 -14.23
C GLU A 105 9.31 4.69 -15.66
N ALA A 106 10.34 5.51 -15.86
CA ALA A 106 10.72 6.04 -17.16
C ALA A 106 11.18 4.97 -18.16
N VAL A 107 11.81 3.88 -17.68
CA VAL A 107 12.18 2.73 -18.51
C VAL A 107 10.94 1.88 -18.83
N ALA A 108 10.11 1.59 -17.84
CA ALA A 108 8.86 0.84 -18.01
C ALA A 108 7.94 1.47 -19.06
N LEU A 109 7.79 2.80 -19.04
CA LEU A 109 7.00 3.54 -20.03
C LEU A 109 7.58 3.50 -21.45
N ARG A 110 8.88 3.27 -21.59
CA ARG A 110 9.56 3.20 -22.89
C ARG A 110 9.63 1.78 -23.48
N LEU A 111 9.29 0.76 -22.70
CA LEU A 111 9.29 -0.63 -23.16
C LEU A 111 7.97 -0.97 -23.88
N PRO A 112 8.01 -1.79 -24.95
CA PRO A 112 6.81 -2.29 -25.60
C PRO A 112 5.91 -3.02 -24.61
N GLY A 113 4.62 -2.66 -24.55
CA GLY A 113 3.65 -3.24 -23.63
C GLY A 113 3.62 -2.61 -22.23
N SER A 114 4.44 -1.57 -21.96
CA SER A 114 4.41 -0.76 -20.74
C SER A 114 4.25 -1.59 -19.44
N PRO A 115 5.19 -2.51 -19.17
CA PRO A 115 5.08 -3.39 -18.01
C PRO A 115 5.06 -2.59 -16.70
N GLU A 116 4.33 -3.07 -15.70
CA GLU A 116 4.26 -2.37 -14.40
C GLU A 116 5.65 -2.38 -13.73
N PRO A 117 6.22 -1.21 -13.39
CA PRO A 117 7.52 -1.16 -12.74
C PRO A 117 7.46 -1.84 -11.35
N PRO A 118 8.52 -2.54 -10.93
CA PRO A 118 8.52 -3.27 -9.66
C PRO A 118 8.41 -2.34 -8.45
N VAL A 119 8.87 -1.09 -8.59
CA VAL A 119 8.80 -0.04 -7.58
C VAL A 119 8.44 1.28 -8.28
N THR A 120 7.41 1.96 -7.79
CA THR A 120 7.01 3.30 -8.23
C THR A 120 7.39 4.35 -7.19
N ARG A 121 7.54 5.60 -7.62
CA ARG A 121 7.71 6.76 -6.72
C ARG A 121 6.49 6.91 -5.81
N TYR A 122 5.30 6.62 -6.33
CA TYR A 122 4.06 6.58 -5.56
C TYR A 122 4.12 5.52 -4.46
N GLY A 123 4.54 4.30 -4.80
CA GLY A 123 4.72 3.21 -3.84
C GLY A 123 5.74 3.57 -2.77
N LEU A 124 6.89 4.16 -3.12
CA LEU A 124 7.87 4.62 -2.13
C LEU A 124 7.34 5.74 -1.23
N GLY A 125 6.54 6.65 -1.77
CA GLY A 125 5.92 7.73 -1.01
C GLY A 125 4.96 7.25 0.09
N LEU A 126 4.35 6.07 -0.07
CA LEU A 126 3.51 5.44 0.95
C LEU A 126 4.30 4.90 2.15
N PHE A 127 5.58 4.54 1.95
CA PHE A 127 6.47 4.04 3.00
C PHE A 127 7.33 5.14 3.65
N ALA A 128 7.14 6.40 3.24
CA ALA A 128 7.96 7.56 3.59
C ALA A 128 7.25 8.59 4.49
#